data_AF-A0AAN9BUD9-F1
#
_entry.id   AF-A0AAN9BUD9-F1
#
_cell.length_a   1.000
_cell.length_b   1.000
_cell.length_c   1.000
_cell.angle_alpha   90.00
_cell.angle_beta   90.00
_cell.angle_gamma   90.00
#
_symmetry.space_group_name_H-M   'P 1'
#
loop_
_entity.id
_entity.type
_entity.pdbx_description
1 polymer ?
#
loop_
_entity_poly.entity_id
_entity_poly.type
_entity_poly.pdbx_seq_one_letter_code
_entity_poly.pdbx_strand_id
1 'polypeptide(L)'
;MPPRRKLSDLDRGRAIGWLQDGVAARQVAQRLAVAPSVIIRLKQRFHATGRVQERQRSGRPRVTTQREDRFIQRQAMQQRMATANNIRQRLQATTNTVVSG
;
A
#
# COMPACT_ATOMS: atom_id res chain seq x y z
N MET A 1 16.00 9.57 12.93
CA MET A 1 15.79 9.78 11.48
C MET A 1 14.82 10.94 11.29
N PRO A 2 15.14 11.96 10.46
CA PRO A 2 14.20 13.03 10.18
C PRO A 2 12.99 12.52 9.36
N PRO A 3 11.79 13.09 9.54
CA PRO A 3 10.59 12.67 8.82
C PRO A 3 10.74 12.91 7.32
N ARG A 4 10.33 11.92 6.52
CA ARG A 4 10.30 12.07 5.04
C ARG A 4 9.20 13.05 4.67
N ARG A 5 9.57 14.22 4.15
CA ARG A 5 8.64 15.22 3.63
C ARG A 5 7.89 14.68 2.41
N LYS A 6 6.57 14.65 2.47
CA LYS A 6 5.71 14.37 1.30
C LYS A 6 5.50 15.65 0.49
N LEU A 7 5.48 15.52 -0.83
CA LEU A 7 5.02 16.60 -1.73
C LEU A 7 3.52 16.81 -1.49
N SER A 8 3.10 18.07 -1.32
CA SER A 8 1.68 18.39 -1.11
C SER A 8 0.86 18.09 -2.38
N ASP A 9 -0.44 17.88 -2.24
CA ASP A 9 -1.30 17.63 -3.42
C ASP A 9 -1.39 18.85 -4.35
N LEU A 10 -1.29 20.05 -3.77
CA LEU A 10 -1.22 21.30 -4.52
C LEU A 10 0.08 21.41 -5.33
N ASP A 11 1.22 21.08 -4.73
CA ASP A 11 2.50 21.06 -5.46
C ASP A 11 2.53 19.96 -6.53
N ARG A 12 1.88 18.82 -6.29
CA ARG A 12 1.71 17.77 -7.30
C ARG A 12 0.87 18.27 -8.48
N GLY A 13 -0.23 18.99 -8.21
CA GLY A 13 -1.08 19.56 -9.26
C GLY A 13 -0.31 20.56 -10.12
N ARG A 14 0.43 21.49 -9.47
CA ARG A 14 1.31 22.45 -10.16
C ARG A 14 2.38 21.76 -10.99
N ALA A 15 3.02 20.73 -10.43
CA ALA A 15 4.04 19.95 -11.14
C ALA A 15 3.48 19.28 -12.40
N ILE A 16 2.29 18.69 -12.32
CA ILE A 16 1.63 18.07 -13.48
C ILE A 16 1.28 19.12 -14.53
N GLY A 17 0.72 20.27 -14.14
CA GLY A 17 0.44 21.37 -15.07
C GLY A 17 1.67 21.81 -15.85
N TRP A 18 2.79 22.10 -15.17
CA TRP A 18 4.04 22.46 -15.85
C TRP A 18 4.59 21.35 -16.75
N LEU A 19 4.46 20.08 -16.35
CA LEU A 19 4.87 18.96 -17.20
C LEU A 19 4.01 18.84 -18.46
N GLN A 20 2.72 19.19 -18.40
CA GLN A 20 1.82 19.24 -19.55
C GLN A 20 2.16 20.42 -20.48
N ASP A 21 2.59 21.55 -19.92
CA ASP A 21 3.08 22.72 -20.66
C ASP A 21 4.49 22.52 -21.27
N GLY A 22 5.07 21.31 -21.15
CA GLY A 22 6.36 20.97 -21.73
C GLY A 22 7.58 21.35 -20.89
N VAL A 23 7.40 21.83 -19.66
CA VAL A 23 8.52 22.15 -18.75
C VAL A 23 9.28 20.87 -18.37
N ALA A 24 10.60 20.91 -18.46
CA ALA A 24 11.44 19.77 -18.14
C ALA A 24 11.32 19.37 -16.64
N ALA A 25 11.26 18.06 -16.36
CA ALA A 25 11.12 17.53 -15.00
C ALA A 25 12.20 18.04 -14.02
N ARG A 26 13.42 18.29 -14.52
CA ARG A 26 14.51 18.88 -13.73
C ARG A 26 14.20 20.31 -13.26
N GLN A 27 13.62 21.13 -14.14
CA GLN A 27 13.23 22.50 -13.80
C GLN A 27 12.06 22.52 -12.81
N VAL A 28 11.07 21.64 -13.01
CA VAL A 28 9.96 21.45 -12.06
C VAL A 28 10.48 21.06 -10.67
N ALA A 29 11.44 20.13 -10.61
CA ALA A 29 12.04 19.69 -9.36
C ALA A 29 12.79 20.82 -8.64
N GLN A 30 13.53 21.65 -9.38
CA GLN A 30 14.21 22.84 -8.84
C GLN A 30 13.21 23.85 -8.26
N ARG A 31 12.13 24.17 -9.00
CA ARG A 31 11.09 25.11 -8.54
C ARG A 31 10.41 24.67 -7.24
N LEU A 32 10.26 23.36 -7.04
CA LEU A 32 9.62 22.77 -5.85
C LEU A 32 10.62 22.35 -4.76
N ALA A 33 11.93 22.59 -4.96
CA ALA A 33 13.00 22.16 -4.06
C ALA A 33 12.91 20.66 -3.68
N VAL A 34 12.64 19.80 -4.67
CA VAL A 34 12.58 18.34 -4.51
C VAL A 34 13.56 17.63 -5.44
N ALA A 35 13.85 16.37 -5.14
CA ALA A 35 14.66 15.54 -6.04
C ALA A 35 13.92 15.28 -7.38
N PRO A 36 14.62 15.29 -8.53
CA PRO A 36 14.03 14.98 -9.84
C PRO A 36 13.29 13.64 -9.89
N SER A 37 13.75 12.65 -9.10
CA SER A 37 13.11 11.34 -8.98
C SER A 37 11.68 11.41 -8.46
N VAL A 38 11.33 12.41 -7.64
CA VAL A 38 9.96 12.64 -7.16
C VAL A 38 9.05 13.03 -8.32
N ILE A 39 9.52 13.95 -9.18
CA ILE A 39 8.77 14.44 -10.34
C ILE A 39 8.64 13.35 -11.41
N ILE A 40 9.69 12.59 -11.67
CA ILE A 40 9.65 11.46 -12.62
C ILE A 40 8.61 10.41 -12.18
N ARG A 41 8.63 10.02 -10.90
CA ARG A 41 7.65 9.07 -10.36
C ARG A 41 6.23 9.63 -10.36
N LEU A 42 6.08 10.93 -10.10
CA LEU A 42 4.78 11.61 -10.18
C LEU A 42 4.23 11.58 -11.62
N LYS A 43 5.06 11.94 -12.60
CA LYS A 43 4.70 11.88 -14.03
C LYS A 43 4.28 10.48 -14.46
N GLN A 44 5.08 9.46 -14.12
CA GLN A 44 4.77 8.06 -14.43
C GLN A 44 3.44 7.62 -13.81
N ARG A 45 3.21 7.95 -12.53
CA ARG A 45 1.94 7.63 -11.86
C ARG A 45 0.77 8.32 -12.53
N PHE A 46 0.91 9.61 -12.86
CA PHE A 46 -0.14 10.38 -13.51
C PHE A 46 -0.48 9.82 -14.90
N HIS A 47 0.51 9.42 -15.69
CA HIS A 47 0.25 8.72 -16.96
C HIS A 47 -0.47 7.38 -16.76
N ALA A 48 -0.15 6.64 -15.69
CA ALA A 48 -0.76 5.35 -15.43
C ALA A 48 -2.20 5.44 -14.89
N THR A 49 -2.55 6.48 -14.12
CA THR A 49 -3.83 6.55 -13.40
C THR A 49 -4.69 7.77 -13.72
N GLY A 50 -4.15 8.80 -14.36
CA GLY A 50 -4.79 10.09 -14.57
C GLY A 50 -5.05 10.90 -13.29
N ARG A 51 -4.56 10.45 -12.12
CA ARG A 51 -4.86 11.07 -10.82
C ARG A 51 -3.62 11.71 -10.22
N VAL A 52 -3.79 12.92 -9.71
CA VAL A 52 -2.75 13.68 -9.00
C VAL A 52 -2.68 13.27 -7.52
N GLN A 53 -3.84 12.94 -6.93
CA GLN A 53 -3.98 12.59 -5.53
C GLN A 53 -3.32 11.26 -5.20
N GLU A 54 -2.85 11.12 -3.96
CA GLU A 54 -2.36 9.83 -3.47
C GLU A 54 -3.53 8.82 -3.41
N ARG A 55 -3.30 7.60 -3.91
CA ARG A 55 -4.30 6.53 -3.81
C ARG A 55 -4.43 6.13 -2.34
N GLN A 56 -5.67 6.06 -1.85
CA GLN A 56 -5.95 5.42 -0.56
C GLN A 56 -5.39 3.99 -0.60
N ARG A 57 -4.57 3.63 0.39
CA ARG A 57 -4.03 2.27 0.49
C ARG A 57 -5.11 1.39 1.10
N SER A 58 -5.66 0.46 0.35
CA SER A 58 -6.73 -0.44 0.79
C SER A 58 -6.27 -1.58 1.72
N GLY A 59 -5.07 -1.49 2.30
CA GLY A 59 -4.47 -2.55 3.11
C GLY A 59 -4.40 -3.91 2.38
N ARG A 60 -4.09 -4.97 3.14
CA ARG A 60 -4.30 -6.35 2.68
C ARG A 60 -5.77 -6.72 2.95
N PRO A 61 -6.52 -7.23 1.97
CA PRO A 61 -7.87 -7.73 2.21
C PRO A 61 -7.88 -8.79 3.31
N ARG A 62 -8.91 -8.79 4.16
CA ARG A 62 -9.11 -9.86 5.15
C ARG A 62 -9.52 -11.14 4.44
N VAL A 63 -8.77 -12.21 4.68
CA VAL A 63 -9.07 -13.56 4.16
C VAL A 63 -9.93 -14.33 5.15
N THR A 64 -9.73 -14.10 6.45
CA THR A 64 -10.46 -14.77 7.53
C THR A 64 -11.65 -13.94 8.01
N THR A 65 -12.71 -14.63 8.38
CA THR A 65 -13.86 -14.07 9.09
C THR A 65 -13.60 -13.99 10.60
N GLN A 66 -14.38 -13.20 11.32
CA GLN A 66 -14.24 -13.07 12.78
C GLN A 66 -14.50 -14.41 13.53
N ARG A 67 -15.30 -15.32 12.95
CA ARG A 67 -15.52 -16.65 13.52
C ARG A 67 -14.28 -17.53 13.38
N GLU A 68 -13.59 -17.42 12.26
CA GLU A 68 -12.35 -18.13 11.98
C GLU A 68 -11.19 -17.59 12.80
N ASP A 69 -11.09 -16.28 12.96
CA ASP A 69 -10.10 -15.65 13.87
C ASP A 69 -10.26 -16.18 15.30
N ARG A 70 -11.50 -16.29 15.80
CA ARG A 70 -11.80 -16.89 17.11
C ARG A 70 -11.49 -18.39 17.17
N PHE A 71 -11.61 -19.10 16.05
CA PHE A 71 -11.22 -20.51 15.98
C PHE A 71 -9.69 -20.64 16.07
N ILE A 72 -8.95 -19.87 15.26
CA ILE A 72 -7.48 -19.83 15.25
C ILE A 72 -6.96 -19.51 16.66
N GLN A 73 -7.51 -18.48 17.31
CA GLN A 73 -7.10 -18.09 18.67
C GLN A 73 -7.34 -19.23 19.67
N ARG A 74 -8.52 -19.88 19.63
CA ARG A 74 -8.82 -21.02 20.52
C ARG A 74 -7.89 -22.20 20.28
N GLN A 75 -7.60 -22.53 19.03
CA GLN A 75 -6.67 -23.62 18.70
C GLN A 75 -5.26 -23.32 19.21
N ALA A 76 -4.78 -22.08 19.04
CA ALA A 76 -3.48 -21.65 19.56
C ALA A 76 -3.41 -21.69 21.10
N MET A 77 -4.50 -21.34 21.79
CA MET A 77 -4.56 -21.36 23.25
C MET A 77 -4.65 -22.78 23.84
N GLN A 78 -5.43 -23.67 23.21
CA GLN A 78 -5.58 -25.06 23.66
C GLN A 78 -4.34 -25.90 23.39
N GLN A 79 -3.68 -25.68 22.26
CA GLN A 79 -2.50 -26.43 21.85
C GLN A 79 -1.33 -25.48 21.61
N ARG A 80 -0.69 -25.07 22.71
CA ARG A 80 0.40 -24.07 22.71
C ARG A 80 1.58 -24.43 21.80
N MET A 81 1.80 -25.71 21.52
CA MET A 81 2.87 -26.22 20.65
C MET A 81 2.41 -26.43 19.19
N ALA A 82 1.14 -26.17 18.86
CA ALA A 82 0.64 -26.34 17.50
C ALA A 82 1.25 -25.27 16.57
N THR A 83 1.76 -25.73 15.43
CA THR A 83 2.31 -24.84 14.41
C THR A 83 1.19 -24.12 13.67
N ALA A 84 1.51 -22.98 13.04
CA ALA A 84 0.58 -22.25 12.18
C ALA A 84 0.01 -23.14 11.06
N ASN A 85 0.82 -24.05 10.51
CA ASN A 85 0.38 -25.01 9.49
C ASN A 85 -0.66 -26.00 10.03
N ASN A 86 -0.47 -26.53 11.24
CA ASN A 86 -1.45 -27.43 11.87
C ASN A 86 -2.79 -26.71 12.10
N ILE A 87 -2.75 -25.46 12.61
CA ILE A 87 -3.95 -24.66 12.83
C ILE A 87 -4.64 -24.33 11.50
N ARG A 88 -3.87 -24.01 10.46
CA ARG A 88 -4.37 -23.75 9.10
C ARG A 88 -5.05 -24.98 8.48
N GLN A 89 -4.45 -26.16 8.58
CA GLN A 89 -5.05 -27.40 8.09
C GLN A 89 -6.38 -27.71 8.78
N ARG A 90 -6.45 -27.52 10.12
CA ARG A 90 -7.71 -27.68 10.86
C ARG A 90 -8.76 -26.66 10.48
N LEU A 91 -8.35 -25.41 10.30
CA LEU A 91 -9.24 -24.36 9.83
C LEU A 91 -9.83 -24.72 8.46
N GLN A 92 -8.97 -25.11 7.51
CA GLN A 92 -9.38 -25.52 6.17
C GLN A 92 -10.32 -26.74 6.21
N ALA A 93 -10.03 -27.75 7.03
CA ALA A 93 -10.91 -28.91 7.21
C ALA A 93 -12.29 -28.54 7.79
N THR A 94 -12.39 -27.44 8.55
CA THR A 94 -13.63 -27.01 9.22
C THR A 94 -14.45 -26.04 8.37
N THR A 95 -13.80 -25.10 7.69
CA THR A 95 -14.48 -23.99 7.01
C THR A 95 -14.19 -23.90 5.51
N ASN A 96 -13.37 -24.81 4.96
CA ASN A 96 -12.87 -24.77 3.58
C ASN A 96 -12.13 -23.46 3.20
N THR A 97 -11.80 -22.62 4.17
CA THR A 97 -11.10 -21.35 3.93
C THR A 97 -9.61 -21.58 3.78
N VAL A 98 -9.08 -21.19 2.62
CA VAL A 98 -7.65 -21.31 2.30
C VAL A 98 -6.94 -20.03 2.71
N VAL A 99 -6.23 -20.08 3.84
CA VAL A 99 -5.31 -19.02 4.24
C VAL A 99 -3.92 -19.34 3.69
N SER A 100 -3.27 -18.36 3.06
CA SER A 100 -1.88 -18.45 2.61
C SER A 100 -0.94 -17.90 3.69
N GLY A 101 0.10 -18.67 4.02
CA GLY A 101 1.15 -18.34 4.99
C GLY A 101 2.32 -17.62 4.34
#